data_AF-A0A2I0LJM5-F1
#
_entry.id   AF-A0A2I0LJM5-F1
#
_cell.length_a   1.000
_cell.length_b   1.000
_cell.length_c   1.000
_cell.angle_alpha   90.00
_cell.angle_beta   90.00
_cell.angle_gamma   90.00
#
_symmetry.space_group_name_H-M   'P 1'
#
loop_
_entity.id
_entity.type
_entity.pdbx_description
1 polymer ?
#
loop_
_entity_poly.entity_id
_entity_poly.type
_entity_poly.pdbx_seq_one_letter_code
_entity_poly.pdbx_strand_id
1 'polypeptide(L)'
;MQETLMQYMPGPHRRIPMMLGRMRSFIARRVRDNAASLQPGVPRDFIDCFLQHMEKEKSNPSSEFTLENLELTTLNLFFAGTETVSSTLRYGFLMLMKYPHVQEKVHEEIDQVIGRLPQDTDVYPLLSSVLHDPSVFKHPNAFDPMNFVDESGRFKRNDAFVPFSSGKRLCLGEGLARMELFLFLCTILQNL
;
A
#
# COMPACT_ATOMS: atom_id res chain seq x y z
N MET A 1 13.41 18.52 1.09
CA MET A 1 12.73 18.47 -0.23
C MET A 1 13.39 19.50 -1.12
N GLN A 2 13.89 19.11 -2.29
CA GLN A 2 14.34 20.07 -3.30
C GLN A 2 13.15 20.93 -3.76
N GLU A 3 13.38 22.23 -3.91
CA GLU A 3 12.41 23.14 -4.49
C GLU A 3 12.17 22.74 -5.95
N THR A 4 10.91 22.47 -6.30
CA THR A 4 10.52 22.14 -7.68
C THR A 4 9.82 23.33 -8.29
N LEU A 5 10.01 23.55 -9.59
CA LEU A 5 9.37 24.63 -10.34
C LEU A 5 7.85 24.66 -10.13
N MET A 6 7.22 23.50 -9.96
CA MET A 6 5.79 23.35 -9.71
C MET A 6 5.31 24.12 -8.47
N GLN A 7 6.14 24.29 -7.45
CA GLN A 7 5.76 25.01 -6.22
C GLN A 7 5.34 26.46 -6.51
N TYR A 8 5.93 27.09 -7.53
CA TYR A 8 5.63 28.46 -7.93
C TYR A 8 4.43 28.59 -8.89
N MET A 9 4.00 27.49 -9.51
CA MET A 9 2.87 27.49 -10.45
C MET A 9 1.52 27.22 -9.75
N PRO A 10 0.41 27.85 -10.18
CA PRO A 10 -0.92 27.48 -9.73
C PRO A 10 -1.29 26.09 -10.25
N GLY A 11 -2.03 25.31 -9.46
CA GLY A 11 -2.52 23.99 -9.88
C GLY A 11 -3.07 23.16 -8.73
N PRO A 12 -3.63 21.97 -9.01
CA PRO A 12 -4.23 21.10 -8.01
C PRO A 12 -3.26 20.68 -6.90
N HIS A 13 -1.97 20.57 -7.21
CA HIS A 13 -0.91 20.24 -6.25
C HIS A 13 -0.84 21.24 -5.07
N ARG A 14 -1.24 22.50 -5.27
CA ARG A 14 -1.32 23.49 -4.17
C ARG A 14 -2.37 23.14 -3.12
N ARG A 15 -3.34 22.27 -3.44
CA ARG A 15 -4.34 21.78 -2.48
C ARG A 15 -3.81 20.65 -1.60
N ILE A 16 -2.77 19.94 -2.05
CA ILE A 16 -2.23 18.76 -1.35
C ILE A 16 -1.76 19.11 0.07
N PRO A 17 -0.95 20.16 0.31
CA PRO A 17 -0.52 20.50 1.67
C PRO A 17 -1.69 20.83 2.59
N MET A 18 -2.73 21.51 2.08
CA MET A 18 -3.94 21.82 2.84
C MET A 18 -4.69 20.53 3.22
N MET A 19 -4.87 19.60 2.28
CA MET A 19 -5.55 18.32 2.54
C MET A 19 -4.78 17.47 3.55
N LEU A 20 -3.46 17.33 3.37
CA LEU A 20 -2.59 16.64 4.32
C LEU A 20 -2.62 17.31 5.69
N GLY A 21 -2.61 18.64 5.75
CA GLY A 21 -2.71 19.40 7.00
C GLY A 21 -4.02 19.15 7.75
N ARG A 22 -5.15 18.99 7.04
CA ARG A 22 -6.43 18.62 7.65
C ARG A 22 -6.41 17.21 8.23
N MET A 23 -5.88 16.23 7.49
CA MET A 23 -5.74 14.85 7.96
C MET A 23 -4.80 14.77 9.17
N ARG A 24 -3.65 15.44 9.11
CA ARG A 24 -2.71 15.53 10.23
C ARG A 24 -3.37 16.17 11.46
N SER A 25 -4.16 17.23 11.28
CA SER A 25 -4.88 17.89 12.38
C SER A 25 -5.90 16.95 13.05
N PHE A 26 -6.57 16.11 12.26
CA PHE A 26 -7.46 15.07 12.78
C PHE A 26 -6.69 14.04 13.61
N ILE A 27 -5.55 13.54 13.10
CA ILE A 27 -4.70 12.58 13.81
C ILE A 27 -4.14 13.19 15.09
N ALA A 28 -3.62 14.42 15.04
CA ALA A 28 -3.10 15.14 16.21
C ALA A 28 -4.16 15.27 17.32
N ARG A 29 -5.43 15.51 16.94
CA ARG A 29 -6.54 15.49 17.90
C ARG A 29 -6.73 14.10 18.51
N ARG A 30 -6.76 13.04 17.69
CA ARG A 30 -6.87 11.65 18.20
C ARG A 30 -5.71 11.29 19.12
N VAL A 31 -4.47 11.68 18.79
CA VAL A 31 -3.30 11.48 19.65
C VAL A 31 -3.48 12.16 21.01
N ARG A 32 -3.98 13.41 21.04
CA ARG A 32 -4.28 14.10 22.31
C ARG A 32 -5.35 13.40 23.13
N ASP A 33 -6.44 12.97 22.49
CA ASP A 33 -7.52 12.25 23.17
C ASP A 33 -7.00 10.94 23.78
N ASN A 34 -6.18 10.21 23.03
CA ASN A 34 -5.56 8.97 23.47
C ASN A 34 -4.62 9.22 24.64
N ALA A 35 -3.72 10.20 24.55
CA ALA A 35 -2.80 10.56 25.63
C ALA A 35 -3.54 10.95 26.93
N ALA A 36 -4.64 11.71 26.82
CA ALA A 36 -5.44 12.12 27.98
C ALA A 36 -6.11 10.95 28.73
N SER A 37 -6.25 9.81 28.08
CA SER A 37 -6.95 8.63 28.60
C SER A 37 -6.07 7.37 28.58
N LEU A 38 -4.75 7.54 28.47
CA LEU A 38 -3.79 6.46 28.36
C LEU A 38 -3.66 5.71 29.68
N GLN A 39 -3.76 4.38 29.62
CA GLN A 39 -3.56 3.50 30.76
C GLN A 39 -2.23 2.73 30.60
N PRO A 40 -1.32 2.77 31.59
CA PRO A 40 -0.08 2.01 31.53
C PRO A 40 -0.32 0.50 31.39
N GLY A 41 0.34 -0.14 30.43
CA GLY A 41 0.27 -1.59 30.23
C GLY A 41 -1.01 -2.10 29.55
N VAL A 42 -1.97 -1.22 29.25
CA VAL A 42 -3.24 -1.58 28.59
C VAL A 42 -3.46 -0.70 27.34
N PRO A 43 -2.69 -0.93 26.26
CA PRO A 43 -2.85 -0.13 25.04
C PRO A 43 -4.16 -0.48 24.33
N ARG A 44 -4.92 0.55 23.92
CA ARG A 44 -6.19 0.36 23.19
C ARG A 44 -6.00 0.19 21.70
N ASP A 45 -4.99 0.85 21.14
CA ASP A 45 -4.72 0.93 19.71
C ASP A 45 -3.25 1.24 19.43
N PHE A 46 -2.91 1.42 18.15
CA PHE A 46 -1.57 1.76 17.69
C PHE A 46 -1.01 3.03 18.35
N ILE A 47 -1.84 4.06 18.56
CA ILE A 47 -1.40 5.34 19.15
C ILE A 47 -0.95 5.09 20.59
N ASP A 48 -1.73 4.35 21.36
CA ASP A 48 -1.35 4.01 22.74
C ASP A 48 -0.06 3.20 22.81
N CYS A 49 0.11 2.19 21.95
CA CYS A 49 1.34 1.41 21.86
C CYS A 49 2.55 2.30 21.60
N PHE A 50 2.42 3.26 20.67
CA PHE A 50 3.49 4.19 20.33
C PHE A 50 3.80 5.14 21.49
N LEU A 51 2.77 5.74 22.11
CA LEU A 51 2.93 6.62 23.27
C LEU A 51 3.61 5.90 24.45
N GLN A 52 3.24 4.65 24.73
CA GLN A 52 3.91 3.85 25.76
C GLN A 52 5.37 3.56 25.41
N HIS A 53 5.70 3.40 24.13
CA HIS A 53 7.08 3.19 23.69
C HIS A 53 7.90 4.49 23.78
N MET A 54 7.31 5.63 23.41
CA MET A 54 7.92 6.95 23.61
C MET A 54 8.33 7.17 25.06
N GLU A 55 7.47 6.79 26.02
CA GLU A 55 7.79 6.91 27.45
C GLU A 55 8.98 6.03 27.87
N LYS A 56 9.13 4.84 27.26
CA LYS A 56 10.27 3.95 27.49
C LYS A 56 11.57 4.51 26.92
N GLU A 57 11.50 5.24 25.81
CA GLU A 57 12.66 5.82 25.14
C GLU A 57 12.96 7.28 25.53
N LYS A 58 12.25 7.86 26.50
CA LYS A 58 12.39 9.28 26.86
C LYS A 58 13.81 9.73 27.22
N SER A 59 14.66 8.82 27.70
CA SER A 59 16.06 9.09 28.05
C SER A 59 17.02 8.96 26.88
N ASN A 60 16.55 8.51 25.71
CA ASN A 60 17.35 8.34 24.51
C ASN A 60 17.25 9.58 23.60
N PRO A 61 18.32 10.40 23.48
CA PRO A 61 18.29 11.61 22.65
C PRO A 61 18.25 11.32 21.14
N SER A 62 18.57 10.09 20.70
CA SER A 62 18.46 9.67 19.30
C SER A 62 17.22 8.80 19.05
N SER A 63 16.19 8.92 19.90
CA SER A 63 14.93 8.19 19.69
C SER A 63 14.18 8.72 18.47
N GLU A 64 13.72 7.79 17.62
CA GLU A 64 12.80 8.08 16.51
C GLU A 64 11.33 8.09 16.97
N PHE A 65 11.05 7.76 18.24
CA PHE A 65 9.71 7.78 18.80
C PHE A 65 9.36 9.20 19.25
N THR A 66 9.02 10.04 18.26
CA THR A 66 8.60 11.43 18.46
C THR A 66 7.12 11.60 18.15
N LEU A 67 6.50 12.69 18.65
CA LEU A 67 5.11 13.01 18.31
C LEU A 67 4.92 13.23 16.80
N GLU A 68 5.90 13.81 16.13
CA GLU A 68 5.87 14.01 14.69
C GLU A 68 5.88 12.68 13.93
N ASN A 69 6.79 11.77 14.29
CA ASN A 69 6.83 10.44 13.69
C ASN A 69 5.58 9.62 14.00
N LEU A 70 4.97 9.77 15.19
CA LEU A 70 3.67 9.17 15.51
C LEU A 70 2.56 9.67 14.58
N GLU A 71 2.42 10.98 14.44
CA GLU A 71 1.40 11.60 13.57
C GLU A 71 1.58 11.17 12.11
N LEU A 72 2.80 11.22 11.59
CA LEU A 72 3.13 10.86 10.21
C LEU A 72 2.98 9.35 9.96
N THR A 73 3.41 8.50 10.90
CA THR A 73 3.24 7.04 10.78
C THR A 73 1.77 6.66 10.80
N THR A 74 0.99 7.25 11.71
CA THR A 74 -0.47 7.04 11.75
C THR A 74 -1.11 7.48 10.43
N LEU A 75 -0.69 8.63 9.88
CA LEU A 75 -1.16 9.12 8.59
C LEU A 75 -0.83 8.15 7.45
N ASN A 76 0.40 7.63 7.42
CA ASN A 76 0.84 6.64 6.44
C ASN A 76 0.00 5.36 6.50
N LEU A 77 -0.30 4.85 7.70
CA LEU A 77 -1.14 3.67 7.88
C LEU A 77 -2.55 3.89 7.31
N PHE A 78 -3.16 5.06 7.55
CA PHE A 78 -4.47 5.40 6.99
C PHE A 78 -4.45 5.49 5.46
N PHE A 79 -3.46 6.20 4.89
CA PHE A 79 -3.34 6.32 3.43
C PHE A 79 -3.11 4.98 2.75
N ALA A 80 -2.12 4.22 3.23
CA ALA A 80 -1.75 2.95 2.65
C ALA A 80 -2.88 1.92 2.77
N GLY A 81 -3.57 1.87 3.92
CA GLY A 81 -4.64 0.91 4.19
C GLY A 81 -5.97 1.21 3.51
N THR A 82 -6.27 2.47 3.16
CA THR A 82 -7.60 2.83 2.64
C THR A 82 -7.65 2.81 1.11
N GLU A 83 -6.77 3.58 0.45
CA GLU A 83 -6.88 3.84 -0.99
C GLU A 83 -6.57 2.59 -1.82
N THR A 84 -5.62 1.75 -1.36
CA THR A 84 -5.19 0.56 -2.09
C THR A 84 -6.27 -0.52 -2.10
N VAL A 85 -6.76 -0.96 -0.94
CA VAL A 85 -7.79 -2.00 -0.82
C VAL A 85 -9.09 -1.56 -1.48
N SER A 86 -9.54 -0.32 -1.24
CA SER A 86 -10.76 0.20 -1.87
C SER A 86 -10.65 0.28 -3.40
N SER A 87 -9.50 0.70 -3.93
CA SER A 87 -9.24 0.69 -5.37
C SER A 87 -9.20 -0.72 -5.93
N THR A 88 -8.57 -1.68 -5.24
CA THR A 88 -8.54 -3.09 -5.66
C THR A 88 -9.94 -3.69 -5.67
N LEU A 89 -10.77 -3.44 -4.66
CA LEU A 89 -12.17 -3.89 -4.66
C LEU A 89 -12.94 -3.27 -5.84
N ARG A 90 -12.83 -1.95 -6.03
CA ARG A 90 -13.48 -1.23 -7.14
C ARG A 90 -13.05 -1.77 -8.51
N TYR A 91 -11.75 -1.98 -8.71
CA TYR A 91 -11.22 -2.57 -9.95
C TYR A 91 -11.62 -4.03 -10.08
N GLY A 92 -11.62 -4.82 -9.00
CA GLY A 92 -12.09 -6.20 -9.02
C GLY A 92 -13.52 -6.28 -9.55
N PHE A 93 -14.43 -5.47 -9.02
CA PHE A 93 -15.81 -5.38 -9.53
C PHE A 93 -15.87 -4.86 -10.97
N LEU A 94 -15.09 -3.83 -11.31
CA LEU A 94 -15.06 -3.28 -12.68
C LEU A 94 -14.52 -4.28 -13.71
N MET A 95 -13.48 -5.04 -13.36
CA MET A 95 -12.87 -6.04 -14.23
C MET A 95 -13.83 -7.20 -14.49
N LEU A 96 -14.61 -7.63 -13.48
CA LEU A 96 -15.72 -8.56 -13.68
C LEU A 96 -16.74 -8.04 -14.72
N MET A 97 -16.87 -6.73 -14.87
CA MET A 97 -17.86 -6.09 -15.75
C MET A 97 -17.34 -5.70 -17.15
N LYS A 98 -16.03 -5.48 -17.36
CA LYS A 98 -15.60 -4.56 -18.45
C LYS A 98 -14.75 -5.09 -19.61
N TYR A 99 -13.85 -6.07 -19.48
CA TYR A 99 -12.79 -6.22 -20.49
C TYR A 99 -12.58 -7.62 -21.07
N PRO A 100 -12.91 -7.82 -22.36
CA PRO A 100 -12.57 -9.03 -23.09
C PRO A 100 -11.44 -8.91 -24.15
N HIS A 101 -10.79 -7.77 -24.42
CA HIS A 101 -9.70 -7.71 -25.44
C HIS A 101 -8.88 -6.41 -25.40
N VAL A 102 -7.61 -6.48 -25.81
CA VAL A 102 -6.63 -5.41 -26.15
C VAL A 102 -5.52 -5.16 -25.12
N GLN A 103 -4.30 -5.71 -25.33
CA GLN A 103 -3.10 -5.36 -24.52
C GLN A 103 -1.74 -5.86 -25.09
N GLU A 104 -1.34 -5.58 -26.34
CA GLU A 104 -0.14 -6.25 -26.92
C GLU A 104 1.08 -5.35 -27.21
N LYS A 105 1.09 -4.05 -26.86
CA LYS A 105 2.09 -3.10 -27.43
C LYS A 105 3.21 -2.57 -26.53
N VAL A 106 3.41 -3.09 -25.32
CA VAL A 106 4.31 -2.44 -24.32
C VAL A 106 5.60 -3.23 -24.05
N HIS A 107 5.72 -4.47 -24.54
CA HIS A 107 6.76 -5.39 -24.08
C HIS A 107 8.14 -5.21 -24.75
N GLU A 108 8.28 -4.47 -25.85
CA GLU A 108 9.55 -4.37 -26.59
C GLU A 108 10.60 -3.41 -25.98
N GLU A 109 10.22 -2.49 -25.08
CA GLU A 109 11.12 -1.39 -24.67
C GLU A 109 12.04 -1.74 -23.48
N ILE A 110 11.73 -2.81 -22.73
CA ILE A 110 12.36 -3.09 -21.44
C ILE A 110 13.73 -3.81 -21.58
N ASP A 111 13.94 -4.55 -22.67
CA ASP A 111 15.09 -5.47 -22.76
C ASP A 111 16.45 -4.82 -23.09
N GLN A 112 16.49 -3.53 -23.47
CA GLN A 112 17.71 -2.93 -24.03
C GLN A 112 18.69 -2.23 -23.04
N VAL A 113 18.33 -1.92 -21.78
CA VAL A 113 18.96 -0.75 -21.11
C VAL A 113 19.82 -0.99 -19.84
N ILE A 114 19.74 -2.08 -19.07
CA ILE A 114 20.22 -2.01 -17.66
C ILE A 114 21.68 -2.51 -17.40
N GLY A 115 22.58 -1.58 -17.00
CA GLY A 115 23.97 -1.77 -16.52
C GLY A 115 24.15 -1.57 -14.98
N ARG A 116 25.35 -1.14 -14.49
CA ARG A 116 25.62 -0.89 -13.04
C ARG A 116 24.96 0.41 -12.53
N LEU A 117 24.26 0.34 -11.40
CA LEU A 117 23.56 1.47 -10.78
C LEU A 117 24.42 2.17 -9.71
N PRO A 118 24.60 3.51 -9.77
CA PRO A 118 25.19 4.30 -8.70
C PRO A 118 24.42 4.20 -7.37
N GLN A 119 25.08 4.51 -6.25
CA GLN A 119 24.41 4.72 -4.97
C GLN A 119 23.36 5.84 -5.10
N ASP A 120 22.24 5.70 -4.38
CA ASP A 120 21.09 6.62 -4.40
C ASP A 120 20.36 6.71 -5.75
N THR A 121 20.60 5.75 -6.65
CA THR A 121 19.78 5.60 -7.86
C THR A 121 18.39 5.12 -7.48
N ASP A 122 17.37 5.90 -7.83
CA ASP A 122 15.99 5.49 -7.71
C ASP A 122 15.72 4.29 -8.63
N VAL A 123 15.23 3.20 -8.05
CA VAL A 123 14.82 2.00 -8.78
C VAL A 123 13.32 1.83 -8.61
N TYR A 124 12.61 1.80 -9.74
CA TYR A 124 11.17 1.55 -9.78
C TYR A 124 10.94 0.09 -10.16
N PRO A 125 10.66 -0.82 -9.20
CA PRO A 125 10.25 -2.17 -9.55
C PRO A 125 8.88 -2.10 -10.23
N LEU A 126 8.87 -2.37 -11.53
CA LEU A 126 7.64 -2.39 -12.33
C LEU A 126 6.86 -3.67 -12.01
N LEU A 127 6.20 -3.73 -10.85
CA LEU A 127 5.44 -4.91 -10.43
C LEU A 127 4.40 -5.35 -11.48
N SER A 128 3.86 -4.39 -12.23
CA SER A 128 2.94 -4.68 -13.34
C SER A 128 3.55 -5.57 -14.41
N SER A 129 4.85 -5.49 -14.69
CA SER A 129 5.47 -6.38 -15.70
C SER A 129 5.51 -7.82 -15.21
N VAL A 130 5.84 -8.05 -13.93
CA VAL A 130 5.83 -9.38 -13.31
C VAL A 130 4.41 -9.95 -13.24
N LEU A 131 3.44 -9.12 -12.83
CA LEU A 131 2.04 -9.53 -12.72
C LEU A 131 1.36 -9.80 -14.08
N HIS A 132 1.96 -9.36 -15.18
CA HIS A 132 1.49 -9.62 -16.55
C HIS A 132 2.54 -10.36 -17.40
N ASP A 133 3.45 -11.10 -16.75
CA ASP A 133 4.49 -11.84 -17.46
C ASP A 133 3.89 -13.10 -18.14
N PRO A 134 3.93 -13.19 -19.49
CA PRO A 134 3.35 -14.31 -20.24
C PRO A 134 4.07 -15.65 -20.01
N SER A 135 5.27 -15.64 -19.43
CA SER A 135 6.02 -16.86 -19.12
C SER A 135 5.50 -17.58 -17.87
N VAL A 136 4.79 -16.87 -16.98
CA VAL A 136 4.32 -17.38 -15.68
C VAL A 136 2.80 -17.30 -15.50
N PHE A 137 2.12 -16.41 -16.22
CA PHE A 137 0.66 -16.30 -16.23
C PHE A 137 0.12 -16.68 -17.62
N LYS A 138 -0.79 -17.65 -17.66
CA LYS A 138 -1.57 -17.95 -18.87
C LYS A 138 -2.52 -16.78 -19.13
N HIS A 139 -2.51 -16.26 -20.36
CA HIS A 139 -3.28 -15.08 -20.73
C HIS A 139 -3.06 -13.92 -19.73
N PRO A 140 -1.84 -13.39 -19.57
CA PRO A 140 -1.48 -12.47 -18.48
C PRO A 140 -2.32 -11.18 -18.45
N ASN A 141 -2.92 -10.84 -19.59
CA ASN A 141 -3.74 -9.67 -19.82
C ASN A 141 -5.25 -9.95 -19.72
N ALA A 142 -5.62 -11.19 -19.41
CA ALA A 142 -6.99 -11.62 -19.18
C ALA A 142 -7.21 -11.88 -17.68
N PHE A 143 -8.45 -11.63 -17.22
CA PHE A 143 -8.87 -12.13 -15.92
C PHE A 143 -9.07 -13.65 -16.02
N ASP A 144 -8.02 -14.40 -15.67
CA ASP A 144 -8.02 -15.86 -15.70
C ASP A 144 -7.70 -16.41 -14.29
N PRO A 145 -8.73 -16.77 -13.49
CA PRO A 145 -8.55 -17.39 -12.18
C PRO A 145 -7.75 -18.71 -12.24
N MET A 146 -7.71 -19.39 -13.39
CA MET A 146 -6.99 -20.65 -13.54
C MET A 146 -5.48 -20.49 -13.41
N ASN A 147 -4.96 -19.26 -13.47
CA ASN A 147 -3.59 -18.94 -13.10
C ASN A 147 -3.23 -19.32 -11.65
N PHE A 148 -4.24 -19.48 -10.80
CA PHE A 148 -4.08 -19.80 -9.37
C PHE A 148 -4.71 -21.14 -9.00
N VAL A 149 -4.98 -22.01 -9.99
CA VAL A 149 -5.62 -23.31 -9.79
C VAL A 149 -4.76 -24.40 -10.45
N ASP A 150 -4.47 -25.50 -9.73
CA ASP A 150 -3.78 -26.66 -10.27
C ASP A 150 -4.71 -27.59 -11.08
N GLU A 151 -4.16 -28.62 -11.72
CA GLU A 151 -4.93 -29.59 -12.53
C GLU A 151 -5.99 -30.36 -11.71
N SER A 152 -5.84 -30.41 -10.38
CA SER A 152 -6.80 -31.02 -9.47
C SER A 152 -7.86 -30.05 -8.93
N GLY A 153 -7.88 -28.80 -9.40
CA GLY A 153 -8.84 -27.79 -8.98
C GLY A 153 -8.50 -27.13 -7.63
N ARG A 154 -7.29 -27.32 -7.10
CA ARG A 154 -6.87 -26.73 -5.81
C ARG A 154 -6.12 -25.42 -6.04
N PHE A 155 -6.18 -24.54 -5.05
CA PHE A 155 -5.41 -23.30 -5.09
C PHE A 155 -3.91 -23.60 -5.19
N LYS A 156 -3.27 -22.98 -6.19
CA LYS A 156 -1.83 -23.03 -6.43
C LYS A 156 -1.27 -21.63 -6.23
N ARG A 157 -0.31 -21.50 -5.30
CA ARG A 157 0.48 -20.28 -5.15
C ARG A 157 1.33 -20.06 -6.40
N ASN A 158 1.41 -18.82 -6.86
CA ASN A 158 2.33 -18.39 -7.91
C ASN A 158 3.30 -17.35 -7.31
N ASP A 159 4.60 -17.63 -7.34
CA ASP A 159 5.61 -16.73 -6.76
C ASP A 159 5.81 -15.45 -7.58
N ALA A 160 5.34 -15.41 -8.83
CA ALA A 160 5.25 -14.19 -9.62
C ALA A 160 4.07 -13.28 -9.19
N PHE A 161 3.18 -13.76 -8.32
CA PHE A 161 2.10 -12.94 -7.77
C PHE A 161 2.61 -12.10 -6.61
N VAL A 162 3.18 -10.94 -6.95
CA VAL A 162 3.81 -9.98 -6.02
C VAL A 162 3.08 -8.63 -5.91
N PRO A 163 1.74 -8.58 -5.76
CA PRO A 163 1.02 -7.30 -5.66
C PRO A 163 1.38 -6.50 -4.40
N PHE A 164 1.97 -7.15 -3.40
CA PHE A 164 2.44 -6.55 -2.16
C PHE A 164 3.94 -6.22 -2.18
N SER A 165 4.56 -6.20 -3.37
CA SER A 165 6.02 -6.13 -3.57
C SER A 165 6.74 -7.36 -3.02
N SER A 166 8.05 -7.27 -2.79
CA SER A 166 8.87 -8.35 -2.22
C SER A 166 10.09 -7.80 -1.45
N GLY A 167 10.75 -8.66 -0.68
CA GLY A 167 11.98 -8.33 0.05
C GLY A 167 11.76 -7.52 1.33
N LYS A 168 12.80 -6.77 1.75
CA LYS A 168 12.83 -6.05 3.05
C LYS A 168 11.76 -4.97 3.21
N ARG A 169 11.16 -4.52 2.10
CA ARG A 169 10.11 -3.50 2.05
C ARG A 169 8.78 -4.08 1.54
N LEU A 170 8.57 -5.39 1.68
CA LEU A 170 7.27 -6.04 1.48
C LEU A 170 6.19 -5.26 2.24
N CYS A 171 4.98 -5.18 1.67
CA CYS A 171 3.85 -4.49 2.28
C CYS A 171 3.60 -4.99 3.71
N LEU A 172 3.78 -4.11 4.69
CA LEU A 172 3.48 -4.39 6.10
C LEU A 172 2.01 -4.80 6.31
N GLY A 173 1.11 -4.29 5.47
CA GLY A 173 -0.33 -4.53 5.53
C GLY A 173 -0.83 -5.73 4.75
N GLU A 174 0.02 -6.55 4.11
CA GLU A 174 -0.41 -7.67 3.26
C GLU A 174 -1.44 -8.57 3.95
N GLY A 175 -1.16 -8.99 5.20
CA GLY A 175 -2.04 -9.88 5.94
C GLY A 175 -3.43 -9.30 6.16
N LEU A 176 -3.49 -8.03 6.58
CA LEU A 176 -4.77 -7.32 6.80
C LEU A 176 -5.53 -7.15 5.49
N ALA A 177 -4.86 -6.68 4.42
CA ALA A 177 -5.47 -6.48 3.12
C ALA A 177 -6.07 -7.76 2.54
N ARG A 178 -5.36 -8.90 2.64
CA ARG A 178 -5.86 -10.20 2.16
C ARG A 178 -7.11 -10.65 2.93
N MET A 179 -7.13 -10.44 4.25
CA MET A 179 -8.29 -10.74 5.08
C MET A 179 -9.48 -9.86 4.71
N GLU A 180 -9.28 -8.55 4.57
CA GLU A 180 -10.33 -7.61 4.16
C GLU A 180 -10.91 -7.98 2.79
N LEU A 181 -10.06 -8.24 1.79
CA LEU A 181 -10.49 -8.66 0.45
C LEU A 181 -11.36 -9.92 0.52
N PHE A 182 -10.93 -10.94 1.27
CA PHE A 182 -11.68 -12.18 1.41
C PHE A 182 -13.04 -11.96 2.08
N LEU A 183 -13.04 -11.30 3.25
CA LEU A 183 -14.26 -11.10 4.03
C LEU A 183 -15.27 -10.23 3.30
N PHE A 184 -14.85 -9.09 2.71
CA PHE A 184 -15.76 -8.21 1.99
C PHE A 184 -16.31 -8.88 0.74
N LEU A 185 -15.46 -9.53 -0.06
CA LEU A 185 -15.92 -10.22 -1.26
C LEU A 185 -16.90 -11.33 -0.92
N CYS A 186 -16.55 -12.23 -0.01
CA CYS A 186 -17.42 -13.35 0.38
C CYS A 186 -18.73 -12.86 1.00
N THR A 187 -18.68 -11.88 1.90
CA THR A 187 -19.90 -11.36 2.56
C THR A 187 -20.83 -10.69 1.55
N ILE A 188 -20.30 -9.89 0.63
CA ILE A 188 -21.12 -9.25 -0.41
C ILE A 188 -21.74 -10.32 -1.31
N LEU A 189 -20.94 -11.26 -1.82
CA LEU A 189 -21.43 -12.32 -2.71
C LEU A 189 -22.42 -13.28 -2.04
N GLN A 190 -22.32 -13.50 -0.73
CA GLN A 190 -23.29 -14.31 0.03
C GLN A 190 -24.66 -13.65 0.14
N ASN A 191 -24.74 -12.32 -0.01
CA ASN A 191 -25.96 -11.53 0.16
C ASN A 191 -26.46 -10.89 -1.15
N LEU A 192 -25.84 -11.23 -2.28
CA LEU A 192 -26.35 -10.95 -3.64
C LEU A 192 -27.22 -12.11 -4.11
#